data_AF-A0A2N5Z9R2-F1
#
_entry.id   AF-A0A2N5Z9R2-F1
#
_cell.length_a   1.000
_cell.length_b   1.000
_cell.length_c   1.000
_cell.angle_alpha   90.00
_cell.angle_beta   90.00
_cell.angle_gamma   90.00
#
_symmetry.space_group_name_H-M   'P 1'
#
loop_
_entity.id
_entity.type
_entity.pdbx_description
1 polymer ?
#
loop_
_entity_poly.entity_id
_entity_poly.type
_entity_poly.pdbx_seq_one_letter_code
_entity_poly.pdbx_strand_id
1 'polypeptide(L)'
;MARYAGQDQTGVLFYINPYNNGAIFGKEELSKMLKKNKMESREAYFQPADNVHFINQVFSSLLLTFQNLGYTDKVVRIEELQRFITSEQTNLQKRNKK
;
A
#
# COMPACT_ATOMS: atom_id res chain seq x y z
N MET A 1 8.32 -17.77 18.43
CA MET A 1 8.59 -16.71 17.43
C MET A 1 8.72 -17.35 16.07
N ALA A 2 7.77 -17.10 15.16
CA ALA A 2 7.82 -17.65 13.81
C ALA A 2 8.94 -16.97 13.01
N ARG A 3 9.82 -17.76 12.41
CA ARG A 3 10.93 -17.30 11.57
C ARG A 3 10.39 -17.05 10.16
N TYR A 4 10.04 -15.81 9.86
CA TYR A 4 9.70 -15.39 8.50
C TYR A 4 11.01 -15.07 7.74
N ALA A 5 11.74 -16.11 7.36
CA ALA A 5 12.91 -15.95 6.50
C ALA A 5 12.44 -15.84 5.05
N GLY A 6 12.69 -14.69 4.41
CA GLY A 6 12.42 -14.50 2.98
C GLY A 6 13.35 -15.39 2.17
N GLN A 7 12.85 -16.54 1.74
CA GLN A 7 13.57 -17.51 0.88
C GLN A 7 13.16 -17.39 -0.60
N ASP A 8 12.35 -16.41 -0.98
CA ASP A 8 11.95 -16.19 -2.37
C ASP A 8 12.71 -15.03 -3.03
N GLN A 9 12.68 -15.00 -4.37
CA GLN A 9 13.41 -14.04 -5.20
C GLN A 9 13.05 -12.57 -4.92
N THR A 10 11.97 -12.32 -4.17
CA THR A 10 11.45 -10.97 -3.87
C THR A 10 12.12 -10.35 -2.64
N GLY A 11 12.75 -11.16 -1.77
CA GLY A 11 13.37 -10.69 -0.53
C GLY A 11 12.37 -10.22 0.54
N VAL A 12 11.07 -10.48 0.37
CA VAL A 12 10.04 -10.09 1.34
C VAL A 12 10.11 -10.98 2.57
N LEU A 13 10.31 -10.36 3.74
CA LEU A 13 10.38 -11.07 5.01
C LEU A 13 8.99 -11.38 5.58
N PHE A 14 8.09 -10.41 5.56
CA PHE A 14 6.74 -10.55 6.12
C PHE A 14 5.77 -9.58 5.46
N TYR A 15 4.48 -9.81 5.67
CA TYR A 15 3.39 -8.98 5.19
C TYR A 15 2.60 -8.42 6.38
N ILE A 16 1.93 -7.29 6.20
CA ILE A 16 1.14 -6.62 7.24
C ILE A 16 -0.34 -6.60 6.81
N ASN A 17 -1.24 -6.97 7.74
CA ASN A 17 -2.67 -6.77 7.57
C ASN A 17 -3.12 -5.42 8.15
N PRO A 18 -3.45 -4.40 7.34
CA PRO A 18 -3.94 -3.14 7.87
C PRO A 18 -5.32 -3.27 8.54
N TYR A 19 -6.13 -4.26 8.17
CA TYR A 19 -7.49 -4.45 8.70
C TYR A 19 -7.52 -5.21 10.03
N ASN A 20 -6.44 -5.92 10.38
CA ASN A 20 -6.36 -6.71 11.59
C ASN A 20 -5.29 -6.15 12.52
N ASN A 21 -5.41 -4.88 12.90
CA ASN A 21 -4.49 -4.19 13.82
C ASN A 21 -3.00 -4.32 13.45
N GLY A 22 -2.67 -4.37 12.17
CA GLY A 22 -1.29 -4.52 11.71
C GLY A 22 -0.71 -5.92 11.93
N ALA A 23 -1.54 -6.96 12.03
CA ALA A 23 -1.08 -8.33 12.19
C ALA A 23 -0.04 -8.69 11.13
N ILE A 24 1.07 -9.29 11.58
CA ILE A 24 2.17 -9.73 10.72
C ILE A 24 1.90 -11.18 10.31
N PHE A 25 1.99 -11.46 9.01
CA PHE A 25 1.76 -12.81 8.48
C PHE A 25 2.74 -13.18 7.35
N GLY A 26 2.85 -14.48 7.09
CA GLY A 26 3.69 -15.04 6.03
C GLY A 26 2.98 -15.14 4.66
N LYS A 27 3.75 -15.50 3.62
CA LYS A 27 3.24 -15.68 2.24
C LYS A 27 2.08 -16.70 2.14
N GLU A 28 2.14 -17.77 2.93
CA GLU A 28 1.09 -18.80 2.94
C GLU A 28 -0.22 -18.28 3.52
N GLU A 29 -0.15 -17.48 4.59
CA GLU A 29 -1.32 -16.85 5.22
C GLU A 29 -1.93 -15.79 4.29
N LEU A 30 -1.10 -15.01 3.59
CA LEU A 30 -1.55 -14.12 2.52
C LEU A 30 -2.31 -14.88 1.43
N SER A 31 -1.74 -16.00 0.97
CA SER A 31 -2.36 -16.84 -0.07
C SER A 31 -3.71 -17.40 0.37
N LYS A 32 -3.82 -17.85 1.63
CA LYS A 32 -5.09 -18.31 2.23
C LYS A 32 -6.11 -17.18 2.31
N MET A 33 -5.69 -15.97 2.67
CA MET A 33 -6.55 -14.79 2.73
C MET A 33 -7.11 -14.42 1.35
N LEU A 34 -6.26 -14.36 0.33
CA LEU A 34 -6.68 -14.07 -1.06
C LEU A 34 -7.71 -15.11 -1.55
N LYS A 35 -7.45 -16.40 -1.29
CA LYS A 35 -8.37 -17.48 -1.65
C LYS A 35 -9.72 -17.37 -0.93
N LYS A 36 -9.72 -17.05 0.37
CA LYS A 36 -10.94 -16.84 1.17
C LYS A 36 -11.79 -15.69 0.60
N ASN A 37 -11.14 -14.64 0.13
CA ASN A 37 -11.79 -13.48 -0.49
C ASN A 37 -12.15 -13.68 -1.98
N LYS A 38 -11.98 -14.90 -2.53
CA LYS A 38 -12.22 -15.23 -3.94
C LYS A 38 -11.45 -14.33 -4.93
N MET A 39 -10.27 -13.86 -4.51
CA MET A 39 -9.39 -13.08 -5.37
C MET A 39 -8.49 -14.02 -6.17
N GLU A 40 -8.32 -13.74 -7.46
CA GLU A 40 -7.34 -14.42 -8.28
C GLU A 40 -5.93 -14.13 -7.76
N SER A 41 -5.10 -15.17 -7.62
CA SER A 41 -3.72 -14.98 -7.21
C SER A 41 -2.96 -14.24 -8.31
N ARG A 42 -2.42 -13.06 -7.98
CA ARG A 42 -1.57 -12.26 -8.86
C ARG A 42 -0.20 -12.12 -8.22
N GLU A 43 0.85 -12.24 -9.02
CA GLU A 43 2.23 -12.07 -8.53
C GLU A 43 2.44 -10.72 -7.85
N ALA A 44 1.79 -9.67 -8.35
CA ALA A 44 1.81 -8.32 -7.78
C ALA A 44 1.36 -8.26 -6.30
N TYR A 45 0.57 -9.22 -5.81
CA TYR A 45 0.16 -9.26 -4.40
C TYR A 45 1.28 -9.72 -3.46
N PHE A 46 2.32 -10.35 -3.99
CA PHE A 46 3.47 -10.85 -3.23
C PHE A 46 4.72 -9.97 -3.39
N GLN A 47 4.58 -8.86 -4.09
CA GLN A 47 5.65 -7.89 -4.31
C GLN A 47 5.42 -6.66 -3.42
N PRO A 48 6.48 -5.97 -2.96
CA PRO A 48 6.33 -4.70 -2.30
C PRO A 48 5.63 -3.71 -3.24
N ALA A 49 4.64 -3.00 -2.71
CA ALA A 49 4.02 -1.89 -3.43
C ALA A 49 5.02 -0.74 -3.60
N ASP A 50 4.93 -0.02 -4.71
CA ASP A 50 5.66 1.24 -4.87
C ASP A 50 5.32 2.22 -3.74
N ASN A 51 6.32 2.80 -3.08
CA ASN A 51 6.12 3.63 -1.90
C ASN A 51 5.19 4.81 -2.18
N VAL A 52 5.32 5.44 -3.36
CA VAL A 52 4.48 6.57 -3.72
C VAL A 52 3.05 6.10 -3.99
N HIS A 53 2.89 5.00 -4.71
CA HIS A 53 1.58 4.37 -4.91
C HIS A 53 0.89 4.04 -3.58
N PHE A 54 1.62 3.48 -2.61
CA PHE A 54 1.08 3.14 -1.30
C PHE A 54 0.61 4.39 -0.54
N ILE A 55 1.43 5.45 -0.48
CA ILE A 55 1.04 6.69 0.20
C ILE A 55 -0.19 7.33 -0.47
N ASN A 56 -0.25 7.33 -1.81
CA ASN A 56 -1.41 7.81 -2.56
C ASN A 56 -2.69 7.03 -2.23
N GLN A 57 -2.59 5.72 -2.04
CA GLN A 57 -3.72 4.88 -1.64
C GLN A 57 -4.22 5.27 -0.24
N VAL A 58 -3.31 5.51 0.71
CA VAL A 58 -3.64 5.97 2.07
C VAL A 58 -4.33 7.34 2.03
N PHE A 59 -3.81 8.30 1.26
CA PHE A 59 -4.43 9.61 1.09
C PHE A 59 -5.82 9.52 0.49
N SER A 60 -6.02 8.66 -0.52
CA SER A 60 -7.34 8.44 -1.12
C SER A 60 -8.35 7.90 -0.09
N SER A 61 -7.94 6.97 0.76
CA SER A 61 -8.79 6.46 1.86
C SER A 61 -9.12 7.53 2.91
N LEU A 62 -8.16 8.39 3.25
CA LEU A 62 -8.39 9.51 4.16
C LEU A 62 -9.32 10.56 3.56
N LEU A 63 -9.14 10.88 2.28
CA LEU A 63 -9.98 11.84 1.56
C LEU A 63 -11.46 11.41 1.60
N LEU A 64 -11.73 10.14 1.23
CA LEU A 64 -13.07 9.57 1.29
C LEU A 64 -13.66 9.64 2.71
N THR A 65 -12.85 9.30 3.71
CA THR A 65 -13.29 9.32 5.11
C THR A 65 -13.62 10.73 5.59
N PHE A 66 -12.77 11.72 5.28
CA PHE A 66 -12.98 13.11 5.67
C PHE A 66 -14.13 13.76 4.92
N GLN A 67 -14.35 13.41 3.65
CA GLN A 67 -15.54 13.82 2.89
C GLN A 67 -16.83 13.31 3.57
N ASN A 68 -16.86 12.02 3.92
CA ASN A 68 -18.02 11.42 4.60
C ASN A 68 -18.30 12.01 5.98
N LEU A 69 -17.26 12.50 6.69
CA LEU A 69 -17.38 13.15 8.00
C LEU A 69 -17.63 14.67 7.90
N GLY A 70 -17.61 15.26 6.70
CA GLY A 70 -17.78 16.70 6.51
C GLY A 70 -16.58 17.56 6.93
N TYR A 71 -15.38 16.97 7.09
CA TYR A 71 -14.16 17.68 7.50
C TYR A 71 -13.47 18.34 6.29
N THR A 72 -14.07 19.42 5.80
CA THR A 72 -13.66 20.09 4.55
C THR A 72 -12.22 20.64 4.60
N ASP A 73 -11.78 21.14 5.75
CA ASP A 73 -10.40 21.61 5.97
C ASP A 73 -9.37 20.48 5.78
N LYS A 74 -9.67 19.29 6.31
CA LYS A 74 -8.80 18.11 6.19
C LYS A 74 -8.82 17.55 4.77
N VAL A 75 -9.96 17.58 4.09
CA VAL A 75 -10.07 17.20 2.67
C VAL A 75 -9.10 18.05 1.83
N VAL A 76 -9.16 19.37 1.96
CA VAL A 76 -8.27 20.30 1.22
C VAL A 76 -6.81 19.98 1.52
N ARG A 77 -6.46 19.74 2.79
CA ARG A 77 -5.08 19.44 3.18
C ARG A 77 -4.56 18.12 2.59
N ILE A 78 -5.39 17.08 2.55
CA ILE A 78 -5.01 15.79 1.97
C ILE A 78 -4.82 15.91 0.45
N GLU A 79 -5.68 16.67 -0.24
CA GLU A 79 -5.53 16.90 -1.68
C GLU A 79 -4.22 17.63 -2.02
N GLU A 80 -3.80 18.60 -1.19
CA GLU A 80 -2.51 19.27 -1.34
C GLU A 80 -1.34 18.29 -1.24
N LEU A 81 -1.35 17.42 -0.23
CA LEU A 81 -0.30 16.41 -0.04
C LEU A 81 -0.28 15.38 -1.17
N GLN A 82 -1.45 14.98 -1.66
CA GLN A 82 -1.57 14.03 -2.77
C GLN A 82 -1.03 14.63 -4.08
N ARG A 83 -1.32 15.92 -4.35
CA ARG A 83 -0.73 16.64 -5.49
C ARG A 83 0.79 16.69 -5.40
N PHE A 84 1.33 17.04 -4.23
CA PHE A 84 2.77 17.12 -3.99
C PHE A 84 3.48 15.77 -4.23
N ILE A 85 2.95 14.69 -3.66
CA ILE A 85 3.56 13.37 -3.81
C ILE A 85 3.51 12.88 -5.27
N THR A 86 2.41 13.15 -5.98
CA THR A 86 2.28 12.78 -7.40
C THR A 86 3.23 13.56 -8.30
N SER A 87 3.48 14.85 -8.01
CA SER A 87 4.47 15.63 -8.75
C SER A 87 5.89 15.11 -8.54
N GLU A 88 6.23 14.68 -7.32
CA GLU A 88 7.54 14.10 -7.02
C GLU A 88 7.78 12.78 -7.77
N GLN A 89 6.77 11.91 -7.86
CA GLN A 89 6.88 10.66 -8.64
C GLN A 89 7.18 10.93 -10.12
N THR A 90 6.52 11.93 -10.69
CA THR A 90 6.73 12.36 -12.09
C THR A 90 8.14 12.91 -12.30
N ASN A 91 8.67 13.65 -11.32
CA ASN A 91 10.02 14.21 -11.38
C ASN A 91 11.10 13.13 -11.26
N LEU A 92 10.92 12.14 -10.38
CA LEU A 92 11.84 11.00 -10.22
C LEU A 92 11.92 10.16 -11.49
N GLN A 93 10.79 9.89 -12.15
CA GLN A 93 10.77 9.15 -13.41
C GLN A 93 11.51 9.88 -14.55
N LYS A 94 11.46 11.22 -14.58
CA LYS A 94 12.20 12.03 -15.55
C LYS A 94 13.71 12.00 -15.31
N ARG A 95 14.14 11.97 -14.04
CA ARG A 95 15.56 11.90 -13.67
C ARG A 95 16.19 10.56 -14.00
N ASN A 96 15.46 9.46 -13.82
CA ASN A 96 15.96 8.10 -14.07
C ASN A 96 15.98 7.71 -15.57
N LYS A 97 15.46 8.57 -16.46
CA LYS A 97 15.47 8.38 -17.93
C LYS A 97 16.58 9.18 -18.65
N LYS A 98 17.40 9.94 -17.93
CA LYS A 98 18.64 10.56 -18.43
C LYS A 98 19.83 9.74 -17.99
#